data_AF-A0A2J8SC83-F1
#
_entry.id   AF-A0A2J8SC83-F1
#
_cell.length_a   1.000
_cell.length_b   1.000
_cell.length_c   1.000
_cell.angle_alpha   90.00
_cell.angle_beta   90.00
_cell.angle_gamma   90.00
#
_symmetry.space_group_name_H-M   'P 1'
#
loop_
_entity.id
_entity.type
_entity.pdbx_description
1 polymer ?
#
loop_
_entity_poly.entity_id
_entity_poly.type
_entity_poly.pdbx_seq_one_letter_code
_entity_poly.pdbx_strand_id
1 'polypeptide(L)'
;MDPLGPAKPQWSWRCCLTALLFQLLVAVCFFSYLRVSRDDPTVYPNGSPFPDSTGTPAHSIPLILLWTWPFNKPIALPRCSEMVPGTADCNITADRKVYPQADAVIVHHREVMYNPSAQLPRSPRRQGQRWIWFNLE
;
A
#
# COMPACT_ATOMS: atom_id res chain seq x y z
N MET A 1 19.87 -4.61 71.96
CA MET A 1 20.15 -3.99 70.65
C MET A 1 20.38 -5.12 69.67
N ASP A 2 19.54 -5.23 68.65
CA ASP A 2 19.88 -5.84 67.36
C ASP A 2 19.03 -5.10 66.31
N PRO A 3 19.62 -4.37 65.35
CA PRO A 3 18.85 -3.74 64.29
C PRO A 3 18.53 -4.80 63.22
N LEU A 4 17.24 -5.05 63.00
CA LEU A 4 16.74 -5.81 61.85
C LEU A 4 17.20 -5.10 60.56
N GLY A 5 18.13 -5.73 59.85
CA GLY A 5 18.64 -5.22 58.56
C GLY A 5 17.55 -5.14 57.49
N PRO A 6 17.70 -4.28 56.47
CA PRO A 6 16.69 -4.11 55.44
C PRO A 6 16.64 -5.34 54.52
N ALA A 7 15.45 -5.90 54.33
CA ALA A 7 15.20 -6.93 53.33
C ALA A 7 15.38 -6.32 51.92
N LYS A 8 16.26 -6.92 51.11
CA LYS A 8 16.42 -6.53 49.70
C LYS A 8 15.12 -6.80 48.93
N PRO A 9 14.66 -5.90 48.05
CA PRO A 9 13.51 -6.18 47.20
C PRO A 9 13.91 -7.28 46.21
N GLN A 10 13.48 -8.50 46.47
CA GLN A 10 13.68 -9.63 45.57
C GLN A 10 12.73 -9.46 44.39
N TRP A 11 13.14 -8.67 43.39
CA TRP A 11 12.43 -8.56 42.14
C TRP A 11 12.40 -9.94 41.49
N SER A 12 11.24 -10.59 41.55
CA SER A 12 11.09 -12.00 41.20
C SER A 12 11.52 -12.22 39.76
N TRP A 13 12.39 -13.21 39.52
CA TRP A 13 12.81 -13.66 38.18
C TRP A 13 11.63 -13.85 37.22
N ARG A 14 10.44 -14.15 37.76
CA ARG A 14 9.17 -14.22 37.05
C ARG A 14 8.80 -12.91 36.35
N CYS A 15 8.99 -11.76 36.99
CA CYS A 15 8.71 -10.44 36.40
C CYS A 15 9.72 -10.07 35.30
N CYS A 16 10.99 -10.48 35.44
CA CYS A 16 11.98 -10.30 34.37
C CYS A 16 11.67 -11.21 33.18
N LEU A 17 11.31 -12.47 33.43
CA LEU A 17 10.90 -13.40 32.36
C LEU A 17 9.66 -12.91 31.62
N THR A 18 8.63 -12.43 32.32
CA THR A 18 7.43 -11.90 31.67
C THR A 18 7.74 -10.66 30.83
N ALA A 19 8.59 -9.75 31.34
CA ALA A 19 9.03 -8.59 30.57
C ALA A 19 9.82 -8.99 29.32
N LEU A 20 10.73 -9.96 29.43
CA LEU A 20 11.51 -10.49 28.30
C LEU A 20 10.62 -11.16 27.25
N LEU A 21 9.67 -11.99 27.67
CA LEU A 21 8.72 -12.63 26.75
C LEU A 21 7.84 -11.62 26.03
N PHE A 22 7.36 -10.59 26.74
CA PHE A 22 6.59 -9.50 26.14
C PHE A 22 7.41 -8.70 25.13
N GLN A 23 8.65 -8.34 25.49
CA GLN A 23 9.58 -7.67 24.57
C GLN A 23 9.84 -8.50 23.31
N LEU A 24 10.05 -9.82 23.45
CA LEU A 24 10.26 -10.71 22.32
C LEU A 24 9.00 -10.83 21.44
N LEU A 25 7.81 -10.93 22.03
CA LEU A 25 6.55 -10.95 21.28
C LEU A 25 6.37 -9.65 20.47
N VAL A 26 6.55 -8.49 21.10
CA VAL A 26 6.43 -7.19 20.43
C VAL A 26 7.45 -7.07 19.30
N ALA A 27 8.70 -7.49 19.54
CA ALA A 27 9.73 -7.50 18.51
C ALA A 27 9.34 -8.42 17.33
N VAL A 28 8.89 -9.65 17.59
CA VAL A 28 8.44 -10.56 16.54
C VAL A 28 7.27 -9.96 15.76
N CYS A 29 6.24 -9.42 16.42
CA CYS A 29 5.12 -8.76 15.75
C CYS A 29 5.57 -7.59 14.88
N PHE A 30 6.48 -6.75 15.40
CA PHE A 30 7.03 -5.63 14.66
C PHE A 30 7.86 -6.10 13.46
N PHE A 31 8.71 -7.12 13.63
CA PHE A 31 9.45 -7.72 12.52
C PHE A 31 8.52 -8.35 11.49
N SER A 32 7.46 -9.05 11.90
CA SER A 32 6.46 -9.60 10.98
C SER A 32 5.73 -8.49 10.22
N TYR A 33 5.37 -7.39 10.89
CA TYR A 33 4.77 -6.22 10.25
C TYR A 33 5.74 -5.56 9.26
N LEU A 34 7.01 -5.38 9.64
CA LEU A 34 8.02 -4.84 8.74
C LEU A 34 8.31 -5.77 7.56
N ARG A 35 8.29 -7.09 7.78
CA ARG A 35 8.40 -8.08 6.70
C ARG A 35 7.22 -7.96 5.75
N VAL A 36 5.99 -7.98 6.26
CA VAL A 36 4.78 -7.87 5.42
C VAL A 36 4.69 -6.53 4.69
N SER A 37 5.16 -5.44 5.31
CA SER A 37 5.22 -4.11 4.69
C SER A 37 6.35 -3.98 3.69
N ARG A 38 7.43 -4.78 3.83
CA ARG A 38 8.54 -4.84 2.88
C ARG A 38 8.29 -5.85 1.76
N ASP A 39 7.41 -6.82 2.00
CA ASP A 39 6.86 -7.75 1.02
C ASP A 39 5.76 -7.09 0.16
N ASP A 40 5.72 -5.76 0.06
CA ASP A 40 5.12 -5.06 -1.08
C ASP A 40 5.82 -5.60 -2.34
N PRO A 41 5.11 -6.26 -3.27
CA PRO A 41 5.75 -7.11 -4.24
C PRO A 41 6.46 -6.26 -5.30
N THR A 42 7.75 -6.01 -5.09
CA THR A 42 8.75 -6.06 -6.17
C THR A 42 9.02 -7.50 -6.64
N VAL A 43 8.12 -8.44 -6.33
CA VAL A 43 8.02 -9.72 -7.04
C VAL A 43 7.48 -9.42 -8.43
N TYR A 44 8.36 -9.02 -9.35
CA TYR A 44 8.33 -9.60 -10.68
C TYR A 44 8.94 -11.00 -10.52
N PRO A 45 8.14 -12.07 -10.43
CA PRO A 45 8.72 -13.39 -10.52
C PRO A 45 9.13 -13.54 -11.98
N ASN A 46 10.42 -13.71 -12.22
CA ASN A 46 10.89 -14.33 -13.44
C ASN A 46 10.05 -15.58 -13.71
N GLY A 47 9.35 -15.57 -14.85
CA GLY A 47 8.91 -16.76 -15.58
C GLY A 47 8.08 -17.79 -14.82
N SER A 48 6.76 -17.60 -14.79
CA SER A 48 5.85 -18.72 -15.03
C SER A 48 4.95 -18.37 -16.22
N PRO A 49 4.91 -19.20 -17.28
CA PRO A 49 4.04 -18.94 -18.42
C PRO A 49 2.59 -19.17 -17.99
N PHE A 50 1.83 -18.09 -17.89
CA PHE A 50 0.39 -18.20 -18.12
C PHE A 50 0.17 -18.71 -19.55
N PRO A 51 -0.82 -19.58 -19.80
CA PRO A 51 -1.01 -20.16 -21.12
C PRO A 51 -1.23 -19.05 -22.14
N ASP A 52 -0.38 -19.07 -23.15
CA ASP A 52 -0.40 -18.27 -24.35
C ASP A 52 -1.84 -18.06 -24.85
N SER A 53 -2.29 -16.82 -24.76
CA SER A 53 -3.20 -16.28 -25.77
C SER A 53 -2.35 -15.34 -26.61
N THR A 54 -1.75 -15.93 -27.65
CA THR A 54 -1.20 -15.30 -28.86
C THR A 54 -1.26 -13.77 -28.89
N GLY A 55 -0.10 -13.16 -28.67
CA GLY A 55 0.12 -11.74 -28.92
C GLY A 55 1.04 -11.14 -27.86
N THR A 56 2.34 -11.18 -28.09
CA THR A 56 3.32 -10.34 -27.39
C THR A 56 2.82 -8.90 -27.36
N PRO A 57 2.55 -8.28 -26.20
CA PRO A 57 2.49 -6.84 -26.14
C PRO A 57 3.91 -6.38 -25.83
N ALA A 58 4.52 -5.64 -26.75
CA ALA A 58 5.60 -4.73 -26.43
C ALA A 58 5.28 -4.04 -25.09
N HIS A 59 6.23 -4.02 -24.14
CA HIS A 59 6.09 -3.43 -22.80
C HIS A 59 5.11 -2.24 -22.80
N SER A 60 3.84 -2.50 -22.49
CA SER A 60 2.79 -1.50 -22.62
C SER A 60 2.90 -0.60 -21.41
N ILE A 61 3.21 0.67 -21.63
CA ILE A 61 3.30 1.67 -20.57
C ILE A 61 1.99 1.64 -19.78
N PRO A 62 2.01 1.38 -18.46
CA PRO A 62 0.81 1.24 -17.65
C PRO A 62 -0.01 2.54 -17.67
N LEU A 63 -1.33 2.39 -17.83
CA LEU A 63 -2.28 3.49 -17.85
C LEU A 63 -2.94 3.65 -16.47
N ILE A 64 -2.65 4.77 -15.82
CA ILE A 64 -3.16 5.13 -14.51
C ILE A 64 -4.24 6.21 -14.68
N LEU A 65 -5.45 5.92 -14.22
CA LEU A 65 -6.56 6.87 -14.23
C LEU A 65 -6.70 7.55 -12.87
N LEU A 66 -6.57 8.87 -12.84
CA LEU A 66 -7.00 9.70 -11.72
C LEU A 66 -8.52 9.92 -11.80
N TRP A 67 -9.26 9.22 -10.93
CA TRP A 67 -10.72 9.23 -10.96
C TRP A 67 -11.34 10.51 -10.38
N THR A 68 -10.71 11.02 -9.32
CA THR A 68 -11.12 12.21 -8.58
C THR A 68 -9.92 13.12 -8.40
N TRP A 69 -10.10 14.39 -8.74
CA TRP A 69 -9.07 15.39 -8.49
C TRP A 69 -8.97 15.65 -6.99
N PRO A 70 -7.77 15.65 -6.40
CA PRO A 70 -7.61 15.97 -4.99
C PRO A 70 -8.12 17.39 -4.73
N PHE A 71 -9.07 17.52 -3.80
CA PHE A 71 -9.75 18.76 -3.46
C PHE A 71 -10.44 19.46 -4.64
N ASN A 72 -10.85 18.68 -5.66
CA ASN A 72 -11.39 19.18 -6.93
C ASN A 72 -10.44 20.13 -7.68
N LYS A 73 -9.12 20.04 -7.44
CA LYS A 73 -8.12 20.86 -8.10
C LYS A 73 -7.32 20.06 -9.12
N PRO A 74 -7.27 20.50 -10.38
CA PRO A 74 -6.36 19.92 -11.37
C PRO A 74 -4.91 20.05 -10.90
N ILE A 75 -4.17 18.94 -11.00
CA ILE A 75 -2.74 18.89 -10.76
C ILE A 75 -2.03 18.46 -12.04
N ALA A 76 -0.73 18.80 -12.14
CA ALA A 76 0.09 18.25 -13.20
C ALA A 76 0.13 16.72 -13.10
N LEU A 77 0.00 16.05 -14.23
CA LEU A 77 0.08 14.59 -14.34
C LEU A 77 1.35 14.21 -15.15
N PRO A 78 2.56 14.44 -14.60
CA PRO A 78 3.79 14.05 -15.26
C PRO A 78 3.92 12.53 -15.33
N ARG A 79 4.87 12.04 -16.13
CA ARG A 79 5.18 10.62 -16.20
C ARG A 79 5.79 10.12 -14.90
N CYS A 80 5.66 8.83 -14.61
CA CYS A 80 6.26 8.24 -13.41
C CYS A 80 7.78 8.46 -13.35
N SER A 81 8.49 8.36 -14.48
CA SER A 81 9.94 8.57 -14.53
C SER A 81 10.37 10.00 -14.17
N GLU A 82 9.52 11.00 -14.43
CA GLU A 82 9.75 12.40 -14.08
C GLU A 82 9.51 12.64 -12.58
N MET A 83 8.55 11.93 -11.98
CA MET A 83 8.27 12.02 -10.54
C MET A 83 9.33 11.30 -9.70
N VAL A 84 9.74 10.10 -10.12
CA VAL A 84 10.66 9.24 -9.37
C VAL A 84 11.76 8.74 -10.30
N PRO A 85 12.99 9.30 -10.20
CA PRO A 85 14.11 8.87 -11.01
C PRO A 85 14.40 7.38 -10.85
N GLY A 86 14.55 6.66 -11.97
CA GLY A 86 14.83 5.22 -11.99
C GLY A 86 13.60 4.31 -11.94
N THR A 87 12.38 4.87 -11.91
CA THR A 87 11.14 4.07 -12.07
C THR A 87 10.76 3.88 -13.53
N ALA A 88 10.03 2.80 -13.82
CA ALA A 88 9.47 2.57 -15.14
C ALA A 88 8.45 3.65 -15.50
N ASP A 89 8.42 4.03 -16.78
CA ASP A 89 7.47 5.04 -17.27
C ASP A 89 6.01 4.58 -17.11
N CYS A 90 5.11 5.55 -16.91
CA CYS A 90 3.67 5.34 -16.83
C CYS A 90 2.92 6.52 -17.45
N ASN A 91 1.68 6.30 -17.86
CA ASN A 91 0.81 7.35 -18.36
C ASN A 91 -0.32 7.63 -17.35
N ILE A 92 -0.37 8.85 -16.81
CA ILE A 92 -1.41 9.27 -15.87
C ILE A 92 -2.39 10.19 -16.58
N THR A 93 -3.68 9.88 -16.52
CA THR A 93 -4.74 10.68 -17.13
C THR A 93 -5.92 10.88 -16.18
N ALA A 94 -6.67 11.96 -16.36
CA ALA A 94 -7.93 12.21 -15.66
C ALA A 94 -9.16 11.95 -16.56
N ASP A 95 -8.98 11.41 -17.77
CA ASP A 95 -10.10 11.10 -18.66
C ASP A 95 -10.86 9.85 -18.19
N ARG A 96 -12.06 10.05 -17.65
CA ARG A 96 -12.92 8.95 -17.16
C ARG A 96 -13.30 7.94 -18.24
N LYS A 97 -13.23 8.30 -19.52
CA LYS A 97 -13.53 7.38 -20.64
C LYS A 97 -12.56 6.22 -20.71
N VAL A 98 -11.33 6.39 -20.20
CA VAL A 98 -10.32 5.32 -20.21
C VAL A 98 -10.48 4.33 -19.07
N TYR A 99 -11.47 4.51 -18.18
CA TYR A 99 -11.72 3.59 -17.06
C TYR A 99 -11.75 2.10 -17.43
N PRO A 100 -12.37 1.66 -18.55
CA PRO A 100 -12.36 0.25 -18.94
C PRO A 100 -10.97 -0.27 -19.36
N GLN A 101 -10.07 0.62 -19.75
CA GLN A 101 -8.74 0.31 -20.27
C GLN A 101 -7.63 0.52 -19.24
N ALA A 102 -7.88 1.35 -18.22
CA ALA A 102 -6.90 1.69 -17.20
C ALA A 102 -6.46 0.47 -16.38
N ASP A 103 -5.15 0.34 -16.17
CA ASP A 103 -4.53 -0.70 -15.36
C ASP A 103 -4.63 -0.39 -13.86
N ALA A 104 -4.68 0.91 -13.52
CA ALA A 104 -4.87 1.38 -12.15
C ALA A 104 -5.81 2.59 -12.11
N VAL A 105 -6.56 2.72 -11.01
CA VAL A 105 -7.47 3.83 -10.75
C VAL A 105 -7.15 4.41 -9.38
N ILE A 106 -6.79 5.69 -9.35
CA ILE A 106 -6.53 6.44 -8.13
C ILE A 106 -7.79 7.23 -7.78
N VAL A 107 -8.28 7.05 -6.55
CA VAL A 107 -9.45 7.72 -6.02
C VAL A 107 -9.02 8.48 -4.76
N HIS A 108 -9.17 9.81 -4.78
CA HIS A 108 -8.99 10.60 -3.56
C HIS A 108 -10.20 10.38 -2.64
N HIS A 109 -9.92 10.02 -1.40
CA HIS A 109 -10.91 9.52 -0.44
C HIS A 109 -11.96 10.59 -0.11
N ARG A 110 -11.52 11.84 0.05
CA ARG A 110 -12.36 12.94 0.54
C ARG A 110 -13.54 13.25 -0.37
N GLU A 111 -13.37 13.20 -1.68
CA GLU A 111 -14.44 13.50 -2.63
C GLU A 111 -15.48 12.40 -2.54
N VAL A 112 -15.05 11.14 -2.59
CA VAL A 112 -15.95 9.99 -2.66
C VAL A 112 -16.68 9.72 -1.34
N MET A 113 -16.11 10.11 -0.20
CA MET A 113 -16.64 9.81 1.14
C MET A 113 -18.12 10.23 1.32
N TYR A 114 -18.51 11.41 0.84
CA TYR A 114 -19.87 11.93 1.05
C TYR A 114 -20.94 11.28 0.16
N ASN A 115 -20.57 10.79 -1.02
CA ASN A 115 -21.53 10.14 -1.93
C ASN A 115 -20.83 9.11 -2.85
N PRO A 116 -20.49 7.93 -2.33
CA PRO A 116 -19.74 6.93 -3.09
C PRO A 116 -20.49 6.44 -4.33
N SER A 117 -21.80 6.23 -4.23
CA SER A 117 -22.63 5.70 -5.31
C SER A 117 -22.74 6.65 -6.50
N ALA A 118 -22.70 7.97 -6.26
CA ALA A 118 -22.71 8.95 -7.35
C ALA A 118 -21.32 9.22 -7.91
N GLN A 119 -20.28 9.10 -7.07
CA GLN A 119 -18.94 9.54 -7.44
C GLN A 119 -18.08 8.44 -8.01
N LEU A 120 -18.32 7.16 -7.68
CA LEU A 120 -17.56 6.03 -8.22
C LEU A 120 -18.02 5.62 -9.63
N PRO A 121 -17.17 4.91 -10.39
CA PRO A 121 -17.55 4.33 -11.68
C PRO A 121 -18.69 3.34 -11.48
N ARG A 122 -19.74 3.46 -12.30
CA ARG A 122 -20.87 2.51 -12.30
C ARG A 122 -20.58 1.23 -13.10
N SER A 123 -19.65 1.32 -14.04
CA SER A 123 -19.20 0.19 -14.83
C SER A 123 -18.45 -0.82 -13.95
N PRO A 124 -18.59 -2.13 -14.22
CA PRO A 124 -17.85 -3.14 -13.47
C PRO A 124 -16.34 -2.96 -13.66
N ARG A 125 -15.60 -3.27 -12.59
CA ARG A 125 -14.14 -3.26 -12.60
C ARG A 125 -13.62 -4.36 -13.53
N ARG A 126 -12.68 -3.99 -14.40
CA ARG A 126 -11.96 -4.96 -15.23
C ARG A 126 -11.12 -5.89 -14.35
N GLN A 127 -11.06 -7.18 -14.70
CA GLN A 127 -10.17 -8.12 -14.03
C GLN A 127 -8.72 -7.64 -14.14
N GLY A 128 -8.00 -7.58 -13.01
CA GLY A 128 -6.62 -7.10 -12.94
C GLY A 128 -6.44 -5.58 -12.79
N GLN A 129 -7.47 -4.76 -12.97
CA GLN A 129 -7.38 -3.32 -12.69
C GLN A 129 -7.13 -3.10 -11.20
N ARG A 130 -6.15 -2.28 -10.79
CA ARG A 130 -5.86 -1.94 -9.39
C ARG A 130 -6.59 -0.67 -8.96
N TRP A 131 -7.04 -0.61 -7.71
CA TRP A 131 -7.71 0.57 -7.13
C TRP A 131 -6.90 1.06 -5.94
N ILE A 132 -6.54 2.33 -5.97
CA ILE A 132 -5.75 2.99 -4.93
C ILE A 132 -6.63 4.05 -4.29
N TRP A 133 -6.92 3.85 -3.01
CA TRP A 133 -7.59 4.83 -2.17
C TRP A 133 -6.52 5.76 -1.60
N PHE A 134 -6.52 7.01 -2.06
CA PHE A 134 -5.51 7.99 -1.72
C PHE A 134 -6.07 9.01 -0.73
N ASN A 135 -5.32 9.28 0.33
CA ASN A 135 -5.67 10.28 1.34
C ASN A 135 -4.49 11.23 1.58
N LEU A 136 -4.77 12.54 1.60
CA LEU A 136 -3.81 13.63 1.85
C LEU A 136 -4.25 14.52 3.03
N GLU A 137 -5.01 13.96 3.97
CA GLU A 137 -5.45 14.66 5.20
C GLU A 137 -4.33 15.40 5.95
#